data_AF-A0A968W0N1-F1
#
_entry.id   AF-A0A968W0N1-F1
#
_cell.length_a   1.000
_cell.length_b   1.000
_cell.length_c   1.000
_cell.angle_alpha   90.00
_cell.angle_beta   90.00
_cell.angle_gamma   90.00
#
_symmetry.space_group_name_H-M   'P 1'
#
loop_
_entity.id
_entity.type
_entity.pdbx_description
1 polymer ?
#
loop_
_entity_poly.entity_id
_entity_poly.type
_entity_poly.pdbx_seq_one_letter_code
_entity_poly.pdbx_strand_id
1 'polypeptide(L)'
;MRKLTFLFLSVLLSLMVSRGQPHYISFYDYDFYGGCDSTIGFTNTSYIDTVQYNGPVTYSWFVNGYYEGSGDSLMLTLPPGNAHVELHAGGDFGPLGMYSMDYQIGGSPRDFYMSSGPTACPGEAIDFDGEQQRGRF
;
A
#
# COMPACT_ATOMS: atom_id res chain seq x y z
N MET A 1 16.15 -28.50 -45.94
CA MET A 1 14.92 -27.95 -45.30
C MET A 1 15.00 -27.87 -43.77
N ARG A 2 15.64 -28.81 -43.04
CA ARG A 2 15.73 -28.79 -41.57
C ARG A 2 16.36 -27.52 -40.95
N LYS A 3 17.33 -26.88 -41.61
CA LYS A 3 18.00 -25.67 -41.10
C LYS A 3 17.08 -24.43 -41.09
N LEU A 4 16.11 -24.35 -41.99
CA LEU A 4 15.17 -23.22 -42.05
C LEU A 4 14.14 -23.31 -40.92
N THR A 5 13.74 -24.53 -40.54
CA THR A 5 12.76 -24.78 -39.47
C THR A 5 13.29 -24.35 -38.10
N PHE A 6 14.57 -24.58 -37.82
CA PHE A 6 15.20 -24.14 -36.56
C PHE A 6 15.30 -22.63 -36.43
N LEU A 7 15.62 -21.92 -37.53
CA LEU A 7 15.65 -20.45 -37.55
C LEU A 7 14.26 -19.84 -37.33
N PHE A 8 13.23 -20.40 -37.97
CA PHE A 8 11.86 -19.94 -37.77
C PHE A 8 11.39 -20.18 -36.33
N LEU A 9 11.71 -21.36 -35.76
CA LEU A 9 11.35 -21.70 -34.39
C LEU A 9 12.07 -20.81 -33.38
N SER A 10 13.35 -20.48 -33.58
CA SER A 10 14.09 -19.59 -32.68
C SER A 10 13.55 -18.17 -32.71
N VAL A 11 13.19 -17.63 -33.89
CA VAL A 11 12.58 -16.29 -34.02
C VAL A 11 11.20 -16.25 -33.37
N LEU A 12 10.38 -17.29 -33.57
CA LEU A 12 9.06 -17.38 -32.95
C LEU A 12 9.15 -17.49 -31.42
N LEU A 13 10.12 -18.25 -30.91
CA LEU A 13 10.37 -18.39 -29.48
C LEU A 13 10.87 -17.07 -28.87
N SER A 14 11.70 -16.32 -29.60
CA SER A 14 12.17 -14.98 -29.21
C SER A 14 11.00 -13.98 -29.10
N LEU A 15 10.06 -14.03 -30.05
CA LEU A 15 8.85 -13.18 -30.06
C LEU A 15 7.84 -13.55 -28.96
N MET A 16 7.86 -14.79 -28.47
CA MET A 16 7.00 -15.24 -27.37
C MET A 16 7.56 -14.85 -26.00
N VAL A 17 8.89 -14.75 -25.86
CA VAL A 17 9.56 -14.32 -24.61
C VAL A 17 9.51 -12.79 -24.43
N SER A 18 9.26 -12.02 -25.49
CA SER A 18 9.16 -10.55 -25.40
C SER A 18 7.81 -10.01 -24.91
N ARG A 19 6.97 -10.84 -24.29
CA ARG A 19 5.79 -10.33 -23.59
C ARG A 19 6.27 -9.65 -22.32
N GLY A 20 6.52 -8.34 -22.41
CA GLY A 20 6.86 -7.49 -21.28
C GLY A 20 5.94 -7.77 -20.09
N GLN A 21 6.48 -7.69 -18.88
CA GLN A 21 5.67 -7.86 -17.68
C GLN A 21 4.51 -6.86 -17.72
N PRO A 22 3.28 -7.28 -17.37
CA PRO A 22 2.15 -6.37 -17.32
C PRO A 22 2.44 -5.28 -16.28
N HIS A 23 2.22 -4.02 -16.64
CA HIS A 23 2.39 -2.92 -15.71
C HIS A 23 1.24 -2.95 -14.71
N TYR A 24 1.54 -2.54 -13.48
CA TYR A 24 0.54 -2.40 -12.44
C TYR A 24 0.92 -1.28 -11.48
N ILE A 25 -0.10 -0.69 -10.89
CA ILE A 25 0.03 0.31 -9.82
C ILE A 25 -0.49 -0.34 -8.56
N SER A 26 0.30 -0.29 -7.49
CA SER A 26 -0.07 -0.83 -6.19
C SER A 26 0.75 -0.21 -5.08
N PHE A 27 0.24 -0.33 -3.87
CA PHE A 27 0.99 -0.09 -2.65
C PHE A 27 0.61 -1.11 -1.59
N TYR A 28 1.42 -1.21 -0.54
CA TYR A 28 1.02 -1.83 0.73
C TYR A 28 1.16 -0.80 1.85
N ASP A 29 0.36 -0.98 2.90
CA ASP A 29 0.46 -0.24 4.14
C ASP A 29 1.18 -1.04 5.24
N TYR A 30 1.74 -0.33 6.19
CA TYR A 30 2.28 -0.88 7.43
C TYR A 30 2.05 0.11 8.57
N ASP A 31 1.65 -0.41 9.71
CA ASP A 31 1.47 0.38 10.91
C ASP A 31 2.83 0.73 11.53
N PHE A 32 3.05 2.01 11.86
CA PHE A 32 4.19 2.40 12.66
C PHE A 32 3.80 2.40 14.15
N TYR A 33 4.01 1.27 14.82
CA TYR A 33 3.79 1.14 16.26
C TYR A 33 4.88 1.88 17.05
N GLY A 34 4.78 3.20 17.07
CA GLY A 34 5.66 4.14 17.78
C GLY A 34 4.90 5.02 18.77
N GLY A 35 4.10 4.43 19.67
CA GLY A 35 3.29 5.16 20.66
C GLY A 35 1.81 5.28 20.29
N CYS A 36 1.12 6.27 20.86
CA CYS A 36 -0.33 6.52 20.66
C CYS A 36 -0.68 7.21 19.33
N ASP A 37 0.20 7.15 18.34
CA ASP A 37 0.05 7.89 17.10
C ASP A 37 -0.51 6.97 16.01
N SER A 38 -1.63 7.37 15.39
CA SER A 38 -2.29 6.62 14.31
C SER A 38 -1.61 6.92 12.97
N THR A 39 -0.28 6.75 12.94
CA THR A 39 0.54 7.00 11.76
C THR A 39 0.72 5.70 10.98
N ILE A 40 0.24 5.72 9.75
CA ILE A 40 0.33 4.61 8.80
C ILE A 40 1.37 4.95 7.75
N GLY A 41 2.26 4.00 7.48
CA GLY A 41 3.21 4.07 6.38
C GLY A 41 2.65 3.40 5.13
N PHE A 42 2.82 4.02 3.99
CA PHE A 42 2.47 3.50 2.68
C PHE A 42 3.72 3.37 1.83
N THR A 43 3.86 2.24 1.14
CA THR A 43 4.98 1.97 0.23
C THR A 43 4.47 1.53 -1.13
N ASN A 44 4.87 2.28 -2.15
CA ASN A 44 4.68 1.96 -3.55
C ASN A 44 5.35 0.63 -3.92
N THR A 45 4.60 -0.26 -4.56
CA THR A 45 5.10 -1.53 -5.10
C THR A 45 4.83 -1.69 -6.60
N SER A 46 4.46 -0.59 -7.24
CA SER A 46 4.12 -0.52 -8.67
C SER A 46 5.27 -1.00 -9.55
N TYR A 47 4.92 -1.65 -10.65
CA TYR A 47 5.85 -1.94 -11.73
C TYR A 47 5.37 -1.26 -13.01
N ILE A 48 6.19 -0.37 -13.54
CA ILE A 48 5.92 0.35 -14.78
C ILE A 48 7.19 0.34 -15.61
N ASP A 49 7.13 -0.20 -16.84
CA ASP A 49 8.24 -0.10 -17.80
C ASP A 49 8.41 1.35 -18.26
N THR A 50 9.46 1.99 -17.75
CA THR A 50 9.82 3.37 -18.09
C THR A 50 10.31 3.51 -19.52
N VAL A 51 10.77 2.41 -20.16
CA VAL A 51 11.18 2.39 -21.57
C VAL A 51 9.96 2.57 -22.47
N GLN A 52 8.82 1.98 -22.12
CA GLN A 52 7.58 2.18 -22.88
C GLN A 52 7.15 3.65 -22.92
N TYR A 53 7.38 4.38 -21.83
CA TYR A 53 6.91 5.77 -21.69
C TYR A 53 7.99 6.82 -21.97
N ASN A 54 9.21 6.42 -22.33
CA ASN A 54 10.33 7.31 -22.66
C ASN A 54 10.59 8.39 -21.59
N GLY A 55 10.43 8.07 -20.31
CA GLY A 55 10.60 9.06 -19.24
C GLY A 55 10.46 8.48 -17.84
N PRO A 56 10.86 9.25 -16.81
CA PRO A 56 10.66 8.86 -15.43
C PRO A 56 9.17 8.83 -15.08
N VAL A 57 8.81 7.92 -14.18
CA VAL A 57 7.47 7.86 -13.59
C VAL A 57 7.51 8.53 -12.24
N THR A 58 6.57 9.43 -12.01
CA THR A 58 6.32 10.09 -10.73
C THR A 58 5.11 9.47 -10.06
N TYR A 59 5.21 9.27 -8.75
CA TYR A 59 4.14 8.77 -7.91
C TYR A 59 3.66 9.87 -6.97
N SER A 60 2.35 10.08 -6.91
CA SER A 60 1.71 11.11 -6.09
C SER A 60 0.63 10.48 -5.23
N TRP A 61 0.62 10.83 -3.96
CA TRP A 61 -0.29 10.31 -2.95
C TRP A 61 -1.39 11.31 -2.67
N PHE A 62 -2.61 10.78 -2.60
CA PHE A 62 -3.78 11.56 -2.25
C PHE A 62 -4.57 10.88 -1.14
N VAL A 63 -5.12 11.69 -0.24
CA VAL A 63 -6.05 11.22 0.80
C VAL A 63 -7.32 12.03 0.73
N ASN A 64 -8.46 11.37 0.57
CA ASN A 64 -9.77 11.99 0.41
C ASN A 64 -9.79 13.06 -0.71
N GLY A 65 -9.00 12.85 -1.76
CA GLY A 65 -8.84 13.76 -2.89
C GLY A 65 -7.85 14.92 -2.69
N TYR A 66 -7.20 15.03 -1.52
CA TYR A 66 -6.17 16.04 -1.24
C TYR A 66 -4.78 15.48 -1.49
N TYR A 67 -3.90 16.27 -2.12
CA TYR A 67 -2.51 15.89 -2.33
C TYR A 67 -1.72 15.92 -1.02
N GLU A 68 -1.10 14.80 -0.67
CA GLU A 68 -0.33 14.65 0.57
C GLU A 68 1.18 14.58 0.33
N GLY A 69 1.61 14.15 -0.86
CA GLY A 69 3.03 14.07 -1.17
C GLY A 69 3.35 13.27 -2.43
N SER A 70 4.63 13.17 -2.73
CA SER A 70 5.15 12.43 -3.88
C SER A 70 6.31 11.52 -3.47
N GLY A 71 6.47 10.41 -4.17
CA GLY A 71 7.58 9.47 -3.97
C GLY A 71 7.10 8.05 -3.71
N ASP A 72 8.07 7.16 -3.47
CA ASP A 72 7.82 5.72 -3.30
C ASP A 72 7.26 5.36 -1.92
N SER A 73 7.34 6.26 -0.95
CA SER A 73 6.75 6.04 0.36
C SER A 73 6.18 7.32 0.95
N LEU A 74 5.21 7.14 1.85
CA LEU A 74 4.56 8.23 2.56
C LEU A 74 4.17 7.77 3.96
N MET A 75 4.36 8.64 4.95
CA MET A 75 3.89 8.42 6.32
C MET A 75 2.83 9.46 6.62
N LEU A 76 1.63 9.03 7.03
CA LEU A 76 0.52 9.93 7.32
C LEU A 76 -0.21 9.50 8.57
N THR A 77 -0.62 10.50 9.36
CA THR A 77 -1.65 10.33 10.37
C THR A 77 -3.01 10.48 9.70
N LEU A 78 -3.76 9.39 9.59
CA LEU A 78 -5.11 9.45 9.02
C LEU A 78 -6.11 9.93 10.07
N PRO A 79 -7.07 10.81 9.71
CA PRO A 79 -8.09 11.26 10.64
C PRO A 79 -9.01 10.09 11.04
N PRO A 80 -9.57 10.11 12.27
CA PRO A 80 -10.59 9.14 12.66
C PRO A 80 -11.78 9.15 11.68
N GLY A 81 -12.32 7.97 11.40
CA GLY A 81 -13.38 7.77 10.41
C GLY A 81 -12.87 7.13 9.12
N ASN A 82 -13.53 7.41 8.01
CA ASN A 82 -13.18 6.82 6.72
C ASN A 82 -12.13 7.67 6.01
N ALA A 83 -11.12 7.02 5.45
CA ALA A 83 -10.10 7.64 4.62
C ALA A 83 -9.95 6.86 3.31
N HIS A 84 -10.03 7.58 2.18
CA HIS A 84 -9.75 7.04 0.86
C HIS A 84 -8.32 7.42 0.46
N VAL A 85 -7.43 6.44 0.29
CA VAL A 85 -6.03 6.67 -0.07
C VAL A 85 -5.83 6.27 -1.52
N GLU A 86 -5.20 7.13 -2.31
CA GLU A 86 -4.91 6.91 -3.71
C GLU A 86 -3.41 7.11 -4.00
N LEU A 87 -2.85 6.22 -4.82
CA LEU A 87 -1.54 6.38 -5.44
C LEU A 87 -1.75 6.59 -6.94
N HIS A 88 -1.35 7.76 -7.42
CA HIS A 88 -1.39 8.12 -8.83
C HIS A 88 -0.01 7.95 -9.43
N ALA A 89 0.06 7.31 -10.60
CA ALA A 89 1.28 7.22 -11.39
C ALA A 89 1.15 8.06 -12.66
N GLY A 90 2.17 8.84 -12.97
CA GLY A 90 2.21 9.69 -14.15
C GLY A 90 3.61 10.18 -14.48
N GLY A 91 3.72 11.10 -15.42
CA GLY A 91 4.97 11.77 -15.77
C GLY A 91 4.73 12.82 -16.85
N ASP A 92 5.79 13.24 -17.53
CA ASP A 92 5.71 14.23 -18.61
C ASP A 92 4.85 13.75 -19.82
N PHE A 93 4.66 12.44 -19.92
CA PHE A 93 3.78 11.79 -20.90
C PHE A 93 2.30 11.75 -20.48
N GLY A 94 1.97 12.27 -19.29
CA GLY A 94 0.61 12.29 -18.74
C GLY A 94 0.32 11.20 -17.70
N PRO A 95 -0.96 11.01 -17.33
CA PRO A 95 -1.36 10.04 -16.32
C PRO A 95 -1.28 8.61 -16.86
N LEU A 96 -0.77 7.68 -16.05
CA LEU A 96 -0.70 6.24 -16.37
C LEU A 96 -1.81 5.44 -15.68
N GLY A 97 -2.25 5.91 -14.51
CA GLY A 97 -3.35 5.30 -13.78
C GLY A 97 -3.28 5.60 -12.29
N MET A 98 -4.14 4.91 -11.55
CA MET A 98 -4.22 5.01 -10.10
C MET A 98 -4.51 3.66 -9.47
N TYR A 99 -4.11 3.52 -8.21
CA TYR A 99 -4.56 2.45 -7.32
C TYR A 99 -5.07 3.08 -6.03
N SER A 100 -6.15 2.56 -5.47
CA SER A 100 -6.80 3.14 -4.30
C SER A 100 -7.21 2.09 -3.28
N MET A 101 -7.22 2.47 -2.00
CA MET A 101 -7.70 1.65 -0.90
C MET A 101 -8.48 2.50 0.11
N ASP A 102 -9.58 1.96 0.62
CA ASP A 102 -10.39 2.58 1.68
C ASP A 102 -9.97 2.05 3.05
N TYR A 103 -9.75 2.96 4.00
CA TYR A 103 -9.43 2.68 5.39
C TYR A 103 -10.56 3.14 6.30
N GLN A 104 -10.84 2.37 7.33
CA GLN A 104 -11.70 2.76 8.44
C GLN A 104 -10.85 2.88 9.71
N ILE A 105 -10.56 4.13 10.09
CA ILE A 105 -9.77 4.46 11.28
C ILE A 105 -10.71 4.57 12.47
N GLY A 106 -10.74 3.52 13.29
CA GLY A 106 -11.49 3.48 14.54
C GLY A 106 -10.69 4.02 15.72
N GLY A 107 -11.40 4.52 16.75
CA GLY A 107 -10.82 4.95 18.02
C GLY A 107 -11.14 6.41 18.36
N SER A 108 -11.52 6.66 19.61
CA SER A 108 -11.54 8.00 20.20
C SER A 108 -10.51 8.03 21.33
N PRO A 109 -9.82 9.15 21.59
CA PRO A 109 -8.99 9.30 22.77
C PRO A 109 -9.74 9.13 24.10
N ARG A 110 -11.08 9.02 24.09
CA ARG A 110 -11.95 9.11 25.27
C ARG A 110 -12.61 7.82 25.72
N ASP A 111 -12.55 6.72 24.97
CA ASP A 111 -13.42 5.57 25.26
C ASP A 111 -12.77 4.38 25.98
N PHE A 112 -11.51 4.49 26.45
CA PHE A 112 -10.94 3.50 27.37
C PHE A 112 -10.01 4.15 28.41
N TYR A 113 -10.26 3.90 29.70
CA TYR A 113 -9.32 4.18 30.78
C TYR A 113 -9.16 2.95 31.68
N MET A 114 -8.09 2.19 31.46
CA MET A 114 -7.52 1.25 32.42
C MET A 114 -6.01 1.44 32.41
N SER A 115 -5.45 1.81 33.56
CA SER A 115 -4.02 1.99 33.77
C SER A 115 -3.30 0.63 33.77
N SER A 116 -2.78 0.20 32.62
CA SER A 116 -1.93 -0.99 32.47
C SER A 116 -0.43 -0.64 32.34
N GLY A 117 0.01 0.47 32.94
CA GLY A 117 1.39 0.95 32.81
C GLY A 117 1.57 1.89 31.61
N PRO A 118 2.81 2.33 31.32
CA PRO A 118 3.10 3.54 30.53
C PRO A 118 2.77 3.47 29.02
N THR A 119 2.17 2.39 28.51
CA THR A 119 2.12 2.11 27.06
C THR A 119 0.80 1.49 26.56
N ALA A 120 -0.35 1.82 27.15
CA ALA A 120 -1.65 1.41 26.59
C ALA A 120 -2.37 2.58 25.92
N CYS A 121 -2.76 2.40 24.66
CA CYS A 121 -3.42 3.43 23.87
C CYS A 121 -4.95 3.37 24.02
N PRO A 122 -5.66 4.52 24.01
CA PRO A 122 -7.12 4.52 24.00
C PRO A 122 -7.66 3.80 22.74
N GLY A 123 -8.44 2.72 22.92
CA GLY A 123 -9.09 1.98 21.83
C GLY A 123 -8.42 0.68 21.40
N GLU A 124 -7.28 0.31 21.98
CA GLU A 124 -6.63 -0.99 21.74
C GLU A 124 -7.45 -2.14 22.39
N ALA A 125 -7.70 -3.23 21.64
CA ALA A 125 -8.32 -4.42 22.18
C ALA A 125 -7.32 -5.14 23.09
N ILE A 126 -7.57 -5.10 24.41
CA ILE A 126 -6.78 -5.86 25.39
C ILE A 126 -7.29 -7.29 25.38
N ASP A 127 -6.45 -8.21 24.89
CA ASP A 127 -6.70 -9.64 24.99
C ASP A 127 -6.52 -10.10 26.43
N PHE A 128 -7.61 -10.51 27.06
CA PHE A 128 -7.56 -11.15 28.37
C PHE A 128 -7.33 -12.64 28.12
N ASP A 129 -6.06 -13.03 27.96
CA ASP A 129 -5.62 -14.41 28.16
C ASP A 129 -5.67 -14.74 29.68
N GLY A 130 -6.88 -14.64 30.23
CA GLY A 130 -7.25 -15.13 31.54
C GLY A 130 -7.86 -16.49 31.35
N GLU A 131 -7.03 -17.53 31.48
CA GLU A 131 -7.49 -18.88 31.74
C GLU A 131 -8.59 -18.80 32.81
N GLN A 132 -9.83 -19.09 32.42
CA GLN A 132 -11.03 -18.83 33.20
C GLN A 132 -10.99 -19.64 34.51
N GLN A 133 -10.41 -19.08 35.57
CA GLN A 133 -10.58 -19.64 36.90
C GLN A 133 -12.02 -19.37 37.34
N ARG A 134 -12.82 -20.43 37.23
CA ARG A 134 -14.16 -20.57 37.80
C ARG A 134 -14.23 -19.94 39.19
N GLY A 135 -15.15 -19.00 39.37
CA GLY A 135 -15.57 -18.53 40.69
C GLY A 135 -16.99 -17.98 40.63
N ARG A 136 -17.95 -18.75 41.17
CA ARG A 136 -19.26 -18.22 41.55
C ARG A 136 -19.06 -17.25 42.70
N PHE A 137 -19.66 -16.06 42.63
CA PHE A 137 -20.43 -15.46 43.72
C PHE A 137 -21.58 -14.66 43.11
#